data_AF-A0AB37Z235-F1
#
_entry.id   AF-A0AB37Z235-F1
#
_cell.length_a   1.000
_cell.length_b   1.000
_cell.length_c   1.000
_cell.angle_alpha   90.00
_cell.angle_beta   90.00
_cell.angle_gamma   90.00
#
_symmetry.space_group_name_H-M   'P 1'
#
loop_
_entity.id
_entity.type
_entity.pdbx_description
1 polymer ?
#
loop_
_entity_poly.entity_id
_entity_poly.type
_entity_poly.pdbx_seq_one_letter_code
_entity_poly.pdbx_strand_id
1 'polypeptide(L)'
;MSENNNERLESLKSLYEISISTRNFEISQLIQRNNFFMIFQGVLLASVIQSENSRPLVEFIVCATGLTVSFYQMQMASGAKFWQEWWESRVEYFEKLLCEKIQSTNSTTETHELFTVPIKSVKEAVGARLSSSNHKITNSLMLARYSVGRAPMKVSIALIFTWLVLMASTLNWSALSFIPELITGFPVKQIAN
;
A
#
# COMPACT_ATOMS: atom_id res chain seq x y z
N MET A 1 40.36 18.98 17.71
CA MET A 1 39.86 17.62 17.37
C MET A 1 38.41 17.39 17.85
N SER A 2 37.98 18.00 18.97
CA SER A 2 36.59 17.93 19.47
C SER A 2 35.56 18.67 18.62
N GLU A 3 35.92 19.82 18.05
CA GLU A 3 35.00 20.70 17.29
C GLU A 3 34.46 20.04 16.01
N ASN A 4 35.35 19.40 15.23
CA ASN A 4 34.99 18.61 14.04
C ASN A 4 34.11 17.38 14.39
N ASN A 5 34.34 16.76 15.55
CA ASN A 5 33.50 15.65 15.99
C ASN A 5 32.08 16.08 16.36
N ASN A 6 31.94 17.26 16.96
CA ASN A 6 30.63 17.84 17.29
C ASN A 6 29.87 18.27 16.03
N GLU A 7 30.54 18.93 15.08
CA GLU A 7 29.93 19.30 13.79
C GLU A 7 29.44 18.07 13.01
N ARG A 8 30.23 16.99 12.97
CA ARG A 8 29.83 15.74 12.33
C ARG A 8 28.74 14.98 13.11
N LEU A 9 28.57 15.23 14.40
CA LEU A 9 27.47 14.65 15.20
C LEU A 9 26.17 15.39 14.89
N GLU A 10 26.22 16.72 14.85
CA GLU A 10 25.07 17.55 14.48
C GLU A 10 24.61 17.28 13.04
N SER A 11 25.53 17.07 12.10
CA SER A 11 25.15 16.68 10.73
C SER A 11 24.49 15.31 10.65
N LEU A 12 24.92 14.33 11.45
CA LEU A 12 24.28 13.00 11.53
C LEU A 12 22.87 13.07 12.15
N LYS A 13 22.68 13.88 13.20
CA LYS A 13 21.35 14.12 13.79
C LYS A 13 20.42 14.76 12.75
N SER A 14 20.90 15.76 12.03
CA SER A 14 20.14 16.43 10.96
C SER A 14 19.76 15.45 9.85
N LEU A 15 20.67 14.60 9.38
CA LEU A 15 20.39 13.57 8.37
C LEU A 15 19.35 12.55 8.84
N TYR A 16 19.42 12.14 10.12
CA TYR A 16 18.45 11.22 10.71
C TYR A 16 17.05 11.86 10.79
N GLU A 17 16.96 13.12 11.22
CA GLU A 17 15.71 13.87 11.28
C GLU A 17 15.08 14.07 9.89
N ILE A 18 15.88 14.45 8.89
CA ILE A 18 15.46 14.55 7.50
C ILE A 18 14.92 13.19 7.01
N SER A 19 15.62 12.09 7.31
CA SER A 19 15.20 10.75 6.89
C SER A 19 13.84 10.35 7.48
N ILE A 20 13.60 10.66 8.76
CA ILE A 20 12.29 10.43 9.41
C ILE A 20 11.21 11.31 8.78
N SER A 21 11.50 12.59 8.56
CA SER A 21 10.57 13.54 7.95
C SER A 21 10.16 13.10 6.54
N THR A 22 11.13 12.74 5.70
CA THR A 22 10.89 12.21 4.35
C THR A 22 10.06 10.93 4.38
N ARG A 23 10.35 9.99 5.30
CA ARG A 23 9.54 8.77 5.46
C ARG A 23 8.08 9.10 5.78
N ASN A 24 7.84 9.99 6.74
CA ASN A 24 6.49 10.36 7.17
C ASN A 24 5.72 11.11 6.06
N PHE A 25 6.42 11.98 5.32
CA PHE A 25 5.87 12.67 4.15
C PHE A 25 5.46 11.68 3.06
N GLU A 26 6.33 10.73 2.69
CA GLU A 26 6.05 9.73 1.67
C GLU A 26 4.90 8.79 2.05
N ILE A 27 4.80 8.39 3.33
CA ILE A 27 3.66 7.61 3.83
C ILE A 27 2.35 8.40 3.63
N SER A 28 2.36 9.70 3.92
CA SER A 28 1.18 10.56 3.77
C SER A 28 0.78 10.70 2.30
N GLN A 29 1.75 10.90 1.41
CA GLN A 29 1.55 10.94 -0.03
C GLN A 29 1.05 9.59 -0.58
N LEU A 30 1.54 8.46 -0.08
CA LEU A 30 1.05 7.14 -0.44
C LEU A 30 -0.44 6.98 -0.09
N ILE A 31 -0.85 7.38 1.11
CA ILE A 31 -2.26 7.32 1.52
C ILE A 31 -3.12 8.17 0.57
N GLN A 32 -2.68 9.40 0.28
CA GLN A 32 -3.41 10.29 -0.61
C GLN A 32 -3.55 9.72 -2.03
N ARG A 33 -2.46 9.22 -2.62
CA ARG A 33 -2.50 8.59 -3.96
C ARG A 33 -3.34 7.32 -3.98
N ASN A 34 -3.25 6.48 -2.96
CA ASN A 34 -4.01 5.24 -2.91
C ASN A 34 -5.52 5.51 -2.75
N ASN A 35 -5.89 6.49 -1.95
CA ASN A 35 -7.29 6.90 -1.78
C ASN A 35 -7.89 7.43 -3.08
N PHE A 36 -7.11 8.18 -3.89
CA PHE A 36 -7.54 8.63 -5.21
C PHE A 36 -7.93 7.47 -6.13
N PHE A 37 -7.07 6.45 -6.26
CA PHE A 37 -7.37 5.26 -7.05
C PHE A 37 -8.60 4.52 -6.53
N MET A 38 -8.72 4.35 -5.21
CA MET A 38 -9.86 3.67 -4.58
C MET A 38 -11.20 4.38 -4.86
N ILE A 39 -11.24 5.71 -4.77
CA ILE A 39 -12.45 6.49 -5.06
C ILE A 39 -12.82 6.36 -6.53
N PHE A 40 -11.85 6.51 -7.44
CA PHE A 40 -12.10 6.38 -8.87
C PHE A 40 -12.64 5.00 -9.24
N GLN A 41 -12.07 3.94 -8.65
CA GLN A 41 -12.55 2.57 -8.81
C GLN A 41 -13.97 2.38 -8.29
N GLY A 42 -14.31 2.97 -7.15
CA GLY A 42 -15.66 2.95 -6.60
C GLY A 42 -16.68 3.61 -7.54
N VAL A 43 -16.33 4.75 -8.14
CA VAL A 43 -17.19 5.46 -9.10
C VAL A 43 -17.40 4.64 -10.37
N LEU A 44 -16.35 4.04 -10.93
CA LEU A 44 -16.47 3.18 -12.12
C LEU A 44 -17.36 1.96 -11.85
N LEU A 45 -17.18 1.30 -10.71
CA LEU A 45 -18.00 0.14 -10.34
C LEU A 45 -19.48 0.54 -10.15
N ALA A 46 -19.73 1.65 -9.47
CA ALA A 46 -21.08 2.18 -9.30
C ALA A 46 -21.73 2.54 -10.64
N SER A 47 -20.95 3.03 -11.62
CA SER A 47 -21.43 3.30 -12.97
C SER A 47 -21.85 2.04 -13.70
N VAL A 48 -21.14 0.92 -13.52
CA VAL A 48 -21.50 -0.38 -14.13
C VAL A 48 -22.77 -0.96 -13.50
N ILE A 49 -22.94 -0.80 -12.18
CA ILE A 49 -24.11 -1.36 -11.48
C ILE A 49 -25.41 -0.61 -11.83
N GLN A 50 -25.33 0.69 -12.09
CA GLN A 50 -26.50 1.54 -12.37
C GLN A 50 -26.93 1.57 -13.84
N SER A 51 -26.24 0.85 -14.71
CA SER A 51 -26.41 0.98 -16.15
C SER A 51 -27.52 0.05 -16.68
N GLU A 52 -28.79 0.44 -16.50
CA GLU A 52 -29.96 -0.37 -16.91
C GLU A 52 -30.28 -0.32 -18.43
N ASN A 53 -29.56 0.50 -19.21
CA ASN A 53 -29.83 0.66 -20.65
C ASN A 53 -28.59 1.15 -21.44
N SER A 54 -27.41 0.75 -21.00
CA SER A 54 -26.13 1.19 -21.55
C SER A 54 -25.83 0.53 -22.90
N ARG A 55 -25.17 1.30 -23.77
CA ARG A 55 -24.63 0.74 -25.02
C ARG A 55 -23.53 -0.27 -24.65
N PRO A 56 -23.54 -1.51 -25.19
CA PRO A 56 -22.54 -2.55 -24.92
C PRO A 56 -21.08 -2.07 -24.98
N LEU A 57 -20.78 -1.20 -25.94
CA LEU A 57 -19.46 -0.60 -26.12
C LEU A 57 -19.04 0.31 -24.95
N VAL A 58 -19.97 1.02 -24.32
CA VAL A 58 -19.68 1.87 -23.15
C VAL A 58 -19.32 1.02 -21.95
N GLU A 59 -20.05 -0.06 -21.70
CA GLU A 59 -19.77 -1.00 -20.60
C GLU A 59 -18.41 -1.66 -20.74
N PHE A 60 -18.06 -2.08 -21.96
CA PHE A 60 -16.75 -2.63 -22.26
C PHE A 60 -15.63 -1.62 -22.00
N ILE A 61 -15.79 -0.36 -22.46
CA ILE A 61 -14.81 0.71 -22.22
C ILE A 61 -14.66 1.01 -20.73
N VAL A 62 -15.75 1.05 -19.98
CA VAL A 62 -15.72 1.26 -18.52
C VAL A 62 -14.96 0.11 -17.84
N CYS A 63 -15.21 -1.14 -18.23
CA CYS A 63 -14.49 -2.29 -17.68
C CYS A 63 -12.99 -2.28 -18.03
N ALA A 64 -12.64 -1.94 -19.27
CA ALA A 64 -11.25 -1.81 -19.72
C ALA A 64 -10.52 -0.67 -18.99
N THR A 65 -11.23 0.44 -18.72
CA THR A 65 -10.71 1.56 -17.93
C THR A 65 -10.50 1.14 -16.48
N GLY A 66 -11.45 0.44 -15.87
CA GLY A 66 -11.34 -0.10 -14.51
C GLY A 66 -10.15 -1.04 -14.34
N LEU A 67 -9.92 -1.92 -15.33
CA LEU A 67 -8.76 -2.80 -15.38
C LEU A 67 -7.44 -2.01 -15.46
N THR A 68 -7.37 -1.04 -16.37
CA THR A 68 -6.18 -0.20 -16.57
C THR A 68 -5.83 0.59 -15.31
N VAL A 69 -6.83 1.21 -14.68
CA VAL A 69 -6.63 1.98 -13.44
C VAL A 69 -6.21 1.05 -12.29
N SER A 70 -6.76 -0.16 -12.20
CA SER A 70 -6.36 -1.14 -11.17
C SER A 70 -4.91 -1.59 -11.35
N PHE A 71 -4.47 -1.74 -12.60
CA PHE A 71 -3.09 -2.05 -12.93
C PHE A 71 -2.13 -0.92 -12.53
N TYR A 72 -2.49 0.35 -12.80
CA TYR A 72 -1.70 1.49 -12.34
C TYR A 72 -1.67 1.63 -10.81
N GLN A 73 -2.78 1.35 -10.14
CA GLN A 73 -2.82 1.32 -8.67
C GLN A 73 -1.84 0.28 -8.11
N MET A 74 -1.78 -0.91 -8.70
CA MET A 74 -0.83 -1.97 -8.31
C MET A 74 0.63 -1.54 -8.49
N GLN A 75 0.97 -0.93 -9.63
CA GLN A 75 2.32 -0.41 -9.88
C GLN A 75 2.71 0.67 -8.86
N MET A 76 1.81 1.62 -8.60
CA MET A 76 2.04 2.70 -7.64
C MET A 76 2.28 2.15 -6.23
N ALA A 77 1.45 1.20 -5.78
CA ALA A 77 1.61 0.56 -4.48
C ALA A 77 2.94 -0.21 -4.38
N SER A 78 3.32 -0.94 -5.44
CA SER A 78 4.56 -1.71 -5.50
C SER A 78 5.80 -0.82 -5.44
N GLY A 79 5.82 0.25 -6.24
CA GLY A 79 6.92 1.22 -6.25
C GLY A 79 7.09 1.92 -4.90
N ALA A 80 5.97 2.28 -4.25
CA ALA A 80 6.05 2.91 -2.95
C ALA A 80 6.53 1.97 -1.85
N LYS A 81 6.20 0.67 -1.89
CA LYS A 81 6.76 -0.29 -0.92
C LYS A 81 8.26 -0.50 -1.10
N PHE A 82 8.77 -0.46 -2.34
CA PHE A 82 10.20 -0.50 -2.61
C PHE A 82 10.91 0.69 -1.95
N TRP A 83 10.42 1.91 -2.18
CA TRP A 83 11.00 3.11 -1.55
C TRP A 83 10.84 3.12 -0.04
N GLN A 84 9.72 2.62 0.50
CA GLN A 84 9.53 2.46 1.93
C GLN A 84 10.61 1.56 2.55
N GLU A 85 10.89 0.39 1.94
CA GLU A 85 11.95 -0.52 2.41
C GLU A 85 13.34 0.13 2.32
N TRP A 86 13.59 0.90 1.25
CA TRP A 86 14.84 1.63 1.08
C TRP A 86 15.06 2.69 2.18
N TRP A 87 14.03 3.46 2.51
CA TRP A 87 14.12 4.46 3.58
C TRP A 87 14.21 3.83 4.97
N GLU A 88 13.49 2.74 5.23
CA GLU A 88 13.62 1.97 6.47
C GLU A 88 15.07 1.47 6.64
N SER A 89 15.66 0.92 5.57
CA SER A 89 17.07 0.50 5.57
C SER A 89 18.04 1.67 5.80
N ARG A 90 17.76 2.85 5.22
CA ARG A 90 18.62 4.03 5.38
C ARG A 90 18.55 4.62 6.78
N VAL A 91 17.36 4.63 7.39
CA VAL A 91 17.16 5.06 8.78
C VAL A 91 17.91 4.13 9.73
N GLU A 92 17.83 2.81 9.53
CA GLU A 92 18.58 1.82 10.32
C GLU A 92 20.10 2.07 10.22
N TYR A 93 20.60 2.32 9.01
CA TYR A 93 22.02 2.63 8.79
C TYR A 93 22.48 3.89 9.55
N PHE A 94 21.72 4.98 9.47
CA PHE A 94 22.09 6.22 10.17
C PHE A 94 21.89 6.11 11.69
N GLU A 95 20.89 5.35 12.16
CA GLU A 95 20.67 5.11 13.59
C GLU A 95 21.87 4.38 14.22
N LYS A 96 22.40 3.35 13.55
CA LYS A 96 23.61 2.63 14.00
C LYS A 96 24.83 3.54 14.04
N LEU A 97 25.09 4.30 12.97
CA LEU A 97 26.20 5.26 12.93
C LEU A 97 26.08 6.33 14.03
N LEU A 98 24.87 6.80 14.32
CA LEU A 98 24.63 7.77 15.38
C LEU A 98 24.95 7.16 16.75
N CYS A 99 24.48 5.93 17.02
CA CYS A 99 24.72 5.23 18.28
C CYS A 99 26.22 4.97 18.50
N GLU A 100 26.91 4.42 17.50
CA GLU A 100 28.37 4.19 17.55
C GLU A 100 29.12 5.48 17.87
N LYS A 101 28.73 6.59 17.22
CA LYS A 101 29.41 7.86 17.41
C LYS A 101 29.13 8.50 18.77
N ILE A 102 27.90 8.42 19.27
CA ILE A 102 27.53 8.90 20.61
C ILE A 102 28.32 8.11 21.67
N GLN A 103 28.37 6.78 21.57
CA GLN A 103 29.14 5.94 22.50
C GLN A 103 30.63 6.26 22.47
N SER A 104 31.20 6.52 21.29
CA SER A 104 32.62 6.90 21.14
C SER A 104 32.95 8.29 21.68
N THR A 105 31.96 9.20 21.74
CA THR A 105 32.16 10.60 22.13
C THR A 105 31.82 10.84 23.60
N ASN A 106 30.80 10.16 24.14
CA ASN A 106 30.32 10.28 25.51
C ASN A 106 30.04 8.88 26.08
N SER A 107 30.99 8.33 26.84
CA SER A 107 30.91 6.97 27.40
C SER A 107 29.79 6.76 28.44
N THR A 108 29.06 7.81 28.84
CA THR A 108 28.03 7.79 29.90
C THR A 108 26.59 7.92 29.38
N THR A 109 26.37 8.14 28.09
CA THR A 109 25.01 8.33 27.54
C THR A 109 24.49 7.00 27.01
N GLU A 110 23.43 6.45 27.61
CA GLU A 110 22.74 5.28 27.07
C GLU A 110 22.14 5.62 25.69
N THR A 111 22.60 4.91 24.67
CA THR A 111 22.02 4.99 23.33
C THR A 111 20.85 4.02 23.24
N HIS A 112 19.65 4.53 22.99
CA HIS A 112 18.47 3.70 22.73
C HIS A 112 18.27 3.56 21.22
N GLU A 113 18.30 2.33 20.71
CA GLU A 113 17.86 2.02 19.35
C GLU A 113 16.33 2.05 19.31
N LEU A 114 15.75 2.96 18.51
CA LEU A 114 14.29 3.05 18.38
C LEU A 114 13.76 2.12 17.29
N PHE A 115 14.47 2.02 16.16
CA PHE A 115 13.97 1.33 14.97
C PHE A 115 14.73 0.03 14.65
N THR A 116 15.94 -0.14 15.19
CA THR A 116 16.81 -1.32 14.97
C THR A 116 16.48 -2.51 15.90
N VAL A 117 15.45 -2.39 16.73
CA VAL A 117 15.08 -3.43 17.71
C VAL A 117 14.63 -4.73 17.02
N PRO A 118 15.08 -5.92 17.47
CA PRO A 118 14.68 -7.19 16.90
C PRO A 118 13.15 -7.38 16.88
N ILE A 119 12.60 -7.86 15.76
CA ILE A 119 11.15 -8.05 15.63
C ILE A 119 10.55 -8.97 16.69
N LYS A 120 11.36 -9.90 17.23
CA LYS A 120 10.94 -10.82 18.29
C LYS A 120 10.63 -10.10 19.59
N SER A 121 11.52 -9.18 20.03
CA SER A 121 11.29 -8.39 21.26
C SER A 121 10.13 -7.41 21.07
N VAL A 122 9.95 -6.84 19.87
CA VAL A 122 8.77 -6.03 19.55
C VAL A 122 7.48 -6.85 19.69
N LYS A 123 7.43 -8.06 19.12
CA LYS A 123 6.26 -8.94 19.23
C LYS A 123 5.96 -9.37 20.67
N GLU A 124 6.99 -9.65 21.46
CA GLU A 124 6.86 -9.99 22.88
C GLU A 124 6.33 -8.81 23.69
N ALA A 125 6.89 -7.61 23.50
CA ALA A 125 6.45 -6.39 24.19
C ALA A 125 5.00 -6.01 23.82
N VAL A 126 4.64 -6.08 22.54
CA VAL A 126 3.29 -5.83 22.05
C VAL A 126 2.33 -6.93 22.53
N GLY A 127 2.74 -8.20 22.47
CA GLY A 127 1.95 -9.34 22.92
C GLY A 127 1.63 -9.29 24.41
N ALA A 128 2.60 -8.92 25.24
CA ALA A 128 2.41 -8.74 26.69
C ALA A 128 1.43 -7.59 27.02
N ARG A 129 1.40 -6.53 26.20
CA ARG A 129 0.39 -5.46 26.34
C ARG A 129 -0.98 -5.94 25.88
N LEU A 130 -1.07 -6.63 24.75
CA LEU A 130 -2.32 -7.10 24.17
C LEU A 130 -2.98 -8.22 24.99
N SER A 131 -2.21 -9.02 25.73
CA SER A 131 -2.76 -10.10 26.59
C SER A 131 -3.60 -9.59 27.76
N SER A 132 -3.48 -8.31 28.12
CA SER A 132 -4.37 -7.64 29.08
C SER A 132 -5.79 -7.41 28.55
N SER A 133 -6.00 -7.56 27.23
CA SER A 133 -7.27 -7.34 26.54
C SER A 133 -7.94 -8.66 26.15
N ASN A 134 -9.27 -8.73 26.29
CA ASN A 134 -10.06 -9.95 26.09
C ASN A 134 -10.34 -10.28 24.60
N HIS A 135 -9.89 -9.45 23.66
CA HIS A 135 -10.19 -9.57 22.24
C HIS A 135 -9.16 -10.42 21.48
N LYS A 136 -9.28 -11.74 21.56
CA LYS A 136 -8.33 -12.69 20.95
C LYS A 136 -8.18 -12.52 19.42
N ILE A 137 -9.28 -12.24 18.72
CA ILE A 137 -9.29 -12.12 17.24
C ILE A 137 -8.53 -10.87 16.79
N THR A 138 -8.87 -9.70 17.34
CA THR A 138 -8.21 -8.44 16.98
C THR A 138 -6.73 -8.45 17.39
N ASN A 139 -6.42 -9.03 18.56
CA ASN A 139 -5.03 -9.20 19.00
C ASN A 139 -4.23 -10.08 18.03
N SER A 140 -4.83 -11.17 17.52
CA SER A 140 -4.20 -12.01 16.51
C SER A 140 -3.97 -11.26 15.19
N LEU A 141 -4.93 -10.44 14.76
CA LEU A 141 -4.80 -9.61 13.54
C LEU A 141 -3.71 -8.54 13.69
N MET A 142 -3.58 -7.92 14.87
CA MET A 142 -2.52 -6.97 15.17
C MET A 142 -1.13 -7.64 15.13
N LEU A 143 -1.00 -8.83 15.70
CA LEU A 143 0.25 -9.60 15.70
C LEU A 143 0.63 -10.16 14.32
N ALA A 144 -0.34 -10.32 13.42
CA ALA A 144 -0.11 -10.73 12.03
C ALA A 144 0.65 -9.68 11.19
N ARG A 145 0.83 -8.45 11.70
CA ARG A 145 1.64 -7.37 11.10
C ARG A 145 1.29 -7.12 9.63
N TYR A 146 0.05 -6.71 9.38
CA TYR A 146 -0.35 -6.27 8.04
C TYR A 146 0.45 -5.03 7.65
N SER A 147 1.25 -5.17 6.58
CA SER A 147 2.05 -4.08 6.05
C SER A 147 1.14 -3.06 5.37
N VAL A 148 1.25 -1.80 5.79
CA VAL A 148 0.52 -0.65 5.21
C VAL A 148 0.75 -0.56 3.69
N GLY A 149 1.96 -0.85 3.21
CA GLY A 149 2.24 -0.90 1.76
C GLY A 149 1.70 -2.13 1.01
N ARG A 150 1.50 -3.28 1.66
CA ARG A 150 1.04 -4.52 0.97
C ARG A 150 -0.48 -4.62 0.86
N ALA A 151 -1.22 -3.97 1.75
CA ALA A 151 -2.69 -3.99 1.71
C ALA A 151 -3.23 -3.39 0.39
N PRO A 152 -2.78 -2.19 -0.06
CA PRO A 152 -3.18 -1.63 -1.35
C PRO A 152 -2.90 -2.56 -2.54
N MET A 153 -1.75 -3.25 -2.55
CA MET A 153 -1.42 -4.21 -3.62
C MET A 153 -2.42 -5.35 -3.71
N LYS A 154 -2.79 -5.92 -2.55
CA LYS A 154 -3.78 -7.01 -2.50
C LYS A 154 -5.14 -6.55 -2.98
N VAL A 155 -5.54 -5.33 -2.59
CA VAL A 155 -6.79 -4.72 -3.06
C VAL A 155 -6.76 -4.50 -4.58
N SER A 156 -5.67 -3.96 -5.13
CA SER A 156 -5.55 -3.78 -6.59
C SER A 156 -5.58 -5.10 -7.36
N ILE A 157 -4.98 -6.17 -6.83
CA ILE A 157 -5.04 -7.50 -7.45
C ILE A 157 -6.48 -8.02 -7.45
N ALA A 158 -7.21 -7.87 -6.34
CA ALA A 158 -8.62 -8.25 -6.26
C ALA A 158 -9.46 -7.45 -7.27
N LEU A 159 -9.22 -6.14 -7.40
CA LEU A 159 -9.93 -5.30 -8.38
C LEU A 159 -9.61 -5.68 -9.81
N ILE A 160 -8.35 -5.97 -10.15
CA ILE A 160 -7.96 -6.50 -11.47
C ILE A 160 -8.77 -7.76 -11.79
N PHE A 161 -8.85 -8.70 -10.85
CA PHE A 161 -9.63 -9.91 -11.04
C PHE A 161 -11.13 -9.62 -11.24
N THR A 162 -11.71 -8.74 -10.43
CA THR A 162 -13.10 -8.31 -10.58
C THR A 162 -13.34 -7.69 -11.96
N TRP A 163 -12.49 -6.78 -12.42
CA TRP A 163 -12.62 -6.14 -13.73
C TRP A 163 -12.42 -7.12 -14.88
N LEU A 164 -11.54 -8.11 -14.74
CA LEU A 164 -11.38 -9.18 -15.73
C LEU A 164 -12.66 -10.02 -15.85
N VAL A 165 -13.28 -10.37 -14.72
CA VAL A 165 -14.55 -11.13 -14.71
C VAL A 165 -15.67 -10.30 -15.33
N LEU A 166 -15.79 -9.02 -14.98
CA LEU A 166 -16.79 -8.11 -15.55
C LEU A 166 -16.57 -7.92 -17.06
N MET A 167 -15.33 -7.67 -17.49
CA MET A 167 -14.99 -7.52 -18.90
C MET A 167 -15.26 -8.81 -19.69
N ALA A 168 -14.90 -9.97 -19.16
CA ALA A 168 -15.21 -11.26 -19.79
C ALA A 168 -16.71 -11.53 -19.91
N SER A 169 -17.52 -10.97 -18.98
CA SER A 169 -18.98 -11.06 -19.01
C SER A 169 -19.63 -10.19 -20.09
N THR A 170 -18.91 -9.17 -20.59
CA THR A 170 -19.38 -8.33 -21.72
C THR A 170 -19.08 -8.92 -23.10
N LEU A 171 -18.28 -9.99 -23.15
CA LEU A 171 -17.86 -10.65 -24.39
C LEU A 171 -18.75 -11.85 -24.72
N ASN A 172 -19.17 -11.94 -25.98
CA ASN A 172 -19.88 -13.09 -26.51
C ASN A 172 -18.89 -14.16 -26.99
N TRP A 173 -18.63 -15.16 -26.16
CA TRP A 173 -17.68 -16.24 -26.44
C TRP A 173 -18.05 -17.10 -27.66
N SER A 174 -19.31 -17.12 -28.09
CA SER A 174 -19.70 -17.85 -29.31
C SER A 174 -19.45 -17.08 -30.61
N ALA A 175 -19.28 -15.76 -30.54
CA ALA A 175 -19.09 -14.87 -31.69
C ALA A 175 -17.62 -14.44 -31.90
N LEU A 176 -16.65 -15.18 -31.34
CA LEU A 176 -15.21 -14.84 -31.37
C LEU A 176 -14.65 -14.65 -32.80
N SER A 177 -15.33 -15.15 -33.84
CA SER A 177 -14.97 -15.00 -35.24
C SER A 177 -15.39 -13.66 -35.89
N PHE A 178 -16.32 -12.89 -35.30
CA PHE A 178 -16.80 -11.60 -35.84
C PHE A 178 -16.74 -10.50 -34.77
N ILE A 179 -15.78 -9.57 -34.93
CA ILE A 179 -15.53 -8.44 -34.02
C ILE A 179 -16.78 -7.58 -33.70
N PRO A 180 -17.72 -7.30 -34.63
CA PRO A 180 -18.90 -6.48 -34.32
C PRO A 180 -19.91 -7.17 -33.39
N GLU A 181 -19.97 -8.51 -33.40
CA GLU A 181 -20.91 -9.30 -32.57
C GLU A 181 -20.27 -9.76 -31.25
N LEU A 182 -18.98 -9.47 -31.06
CA LEU A 182 -18.21 -9.90 -29.90
C LEU A 182 -18.56 -9.11 -28.63
N ILE A 183 -18.96 -7.84 -28.74
CA ILE A 183 -19.28 -6.98 -27.60
C ILE A 183 -20.80 -6.89 -27.46
N THR A 184 -21.36 -7.69 -26.55
CA THR A 184 -22.81 -7.73 -26.29
C THR A 184 -23.21 -6.98 -25.03
N GLY A 185 -22.25 -6.58 -24.19
CA GLY A 185 -22.52 -5.94 -22.90
C GLY A 185 -23.05 -6.95 -21.87
N PHE A 186 -23.56 -6.46 -20.74
CA PHE A 186 -24.10 -7.31 -19.69
C PHE A 186 -25.44 -7.93 -20.11
N PRO A 187 -25.66 -9.24 -19.87
CA PRO A 187 -26.91 -9.90 -20.21
C PRO A 187 -28.05 -9.35 -19.34
N VAL A 188 -28.97 -8.61 -19.95
CA VAL A 188 -30.20 -8.14 -19.28
C VAL A 188 -31.10 -9.34 -19.03
N LYS A 189 -31.28 -9.72 -17.77
CA LYS A 189 -32.30 -10.69 -17.39
C LYS A 189 -33.67 -10.02 -17.56
N GLN A 190 -34.39 -10.35 -18.63
CA GLN A 190 -35.80 -9.98 -18.73
C GLN A 190 -36.54 -10.64 -17.57
N ILE A 191 -36.97 -9.84 -16.59
CA ILE A 191 -37.88 -10.29 -15.55
C ILE A 191 -39.20 -10.53 -16.28
N ALA A 192 -39.57 -11.80 -16.45
CA ALA A 192 -40.89 -12.17 -16.96
C ALA A 192 -41.94 -11.61 -16.00
N ASN A 193 -42.79 -10.71 -16.51
CA ASN A 193 -44.01 -10.27 -15.84
C ASN A 193 -45.02 -11.40 -15.78
#